data_AF-A0A0D2FPC2-F1
#
_entry.id   AF-A0A0D2FPC2-F1
#
_cell.length_a   1.000
_cell.length_b   1.000
_cell.length_c   1.000
_cell.angle_alpha   90.00
_cell.angle_beta   90.00
_cell.angle_gamma   90.00
#
_symmetry.space_group_name_H-M   'P 1'
#
loop_
_entity.id
_entity.type
_entity.pdbx_description
1 polymer ?
#
loop_
_entity_poly.entity_id
_entity_poly.type
_entity_poly.pdbx_seq_one_letter_code
_entity_poly.pdbx_strand_id
1 'polypeptide(L)'
;MHVSVTEMEELNSRSSRSTVSTLPMSAFQPRPLSKTKSWGAAVLSKIGTSTGAGKGSMETELEAAMLHKATIKFESVTQRLLLAVTGREELDRLRQKSWSWYLKHLQWKLVPLWDSLILATLAGVKQGQKHDEPSAMAEVRHLFGEIAGSLFGYGEITLADVADRLKSVTVEDGTKDASTVSLLRDTHGDLPTHLAFQVTGWLTGLWDPLADVSSPSFRLTGHLPPRRRAGIRPDPIIRNTNLPIKNWQNQPLHRVAGRFGKLFPSPGLSIHDDTLGSRDVESACVTAAYISWHSLKDIVGVTLQWTDTLGQHLEYNQQEKRLYVFKHPSICLLLCRDDPQTLLSDVFLQQQREHASSQPLGVLQGVEFDGYLAEVLLSYQLIFARNSASRKNIKRRLAELGGDCDPLLKTLCTATKENQDVKLLYTELHAEPAENYVPIAEFPFLAKKLIQLQKLSMGRNPHSFRRLWRDRRNLLAWFALWAVLIITVLTLVFQMLQLVFQIWTPT
;
A
#
# COMPACT_ATOMS: atom_id res chain seq x y z
N MET A 1 30.58 6.68 59.18
CA MET A 1 31.05 8.07 58.96
C MET A 1 29.99 8.76 58.12
N HIS A 2 29.17 9.56 58.81
CA HIS A 2 28.26 10.53 58.22
C HIS A 2 29.04 11.60 57.44
N VAL A 3 28.48 12.11 56.34
CA VAL A 3 28.12 13.53 56.15
C VAL A 3 27.18 13.60 54.93
N SER A 4 25.90 13.81 55.21
CA SER A 4 24.95 14.62 54.43
C SER A 4 25.15 16.10 54.77
N VAL A 5 24.58 17.03 53.96
CA VAL A 5 24.35 18.50 54.16
C VAL A 5 24.77 19.24 52.86
N THR A 6 23.91 19.67 51.93
CA THR A 6 22.77 20.64 51.86
C THR A 6 23.15 21.95 51.16
N GLU A 7 22.26 22.36 50.25
CA GLU A 7 21.75 23.73 49.93
C GLU A 7 22.69 24.95 49.86
N MET A 8 22.58 25.68 48.74
CA MET A 8 21.99 27.03 48.61
C MET A 8 22.32 27.57 47.19
N GLU A 9 21.36 27.83 46.31
CA GLU A 9 20.50 29.03 46.18
C GLU A 9 21.18 30.27 45.57
N GLU A 10 20.64 30.63 44.40
CA GLU A 10 20.35 31.99 43.90
C GLU A 10 21.39 32.97 43.30
N LEU A 11 20.85 33.66 42.26
CA LEU A 11 21.19 34.97 41.67
C LEU A 11 22.33 35.06 40.63
N ASN A 12 21.94 35.18 39.36
CA ASN A 12 21.94 36.52 38.74
C ASN A 12 21.13 36.63 37.44
N SER A 13 20.34 37.70 37.37
CA SER A 13 19.53 38.15 36.25
C SER A 13 20.19 39.37 35.58
N ARG A 14 20.10 39.47 34.24
CA ARG A 14 20.17 40.70 33.41
C ARG A 14 19.95 40.29 31.95
N SER A 15 18.73 40.37 31.40
CA SER A 15 18.09 41.55 30.82
C SER A 15 18.95 42.29 29.78
N SER A 16 18.56 42.16 28.50
CA SER A 16 18.78 43.16 27.46
C SER A 16 17.69 43.01 26.39
N ARG A 17 16.78 43.98 26.38
CA ARG A 17 15.69 44.18 25.42
C ARG A 17 16.19 44.85 24.14
N SER A 18 15.30 44.81 23.15
CA SER A 18 15.10 45.75 22.03
C SER A 18 15.76 45.28 20.71
N THR A 19 15.15 45.40 19.54
CA THR A 19 14.07 46.31 19.09
C THR A 19 13.25 45.66 17.97
N VAL A 20 11.95 45.91 18.03
CA VAL A 20 10.97 45.74 16.95
C VAL A 20 11.24 46.82 15.90
N SER A 21 11.29 46.42 14.62
CA SER A 21 11.01 47.33 13.50
C SER A 21 9.88 46.74 12.66
N THR A 22 8.72 47.34 12.84
CA THR A 22 7.52 47.22 12.02
C THR A 22 7.57 48.26 10.91
N LEU A 23 7.11 47.88 9.71
CA LEU A 23 6.38 48.64 8.67
C LEU A 23 6.64 47.99 7.28
N PRO A 24 5.76 48.16 6.27
CA PRO A 24 4.32 47.89 6.26
C PRO A 24 3.88 47.03 5.06
N MET A 25 2.65 46.53 5.15
CA MET A 25 1.73 46.04 4.09
C MET A 25 2.26 45.77 2.67
N SER A 26 2.19 44.50 2.28
CA SER A 26 1.66 44.10 0.98
C SER A 26 0.70 42.92 1.21
N ALA A 27 -0.59 43.19 1.07
CA ALA A 27 -1.64 42.19 1.16
C ALA A 27 -1.50 41.20 -0.01
N PHE A 28 -0.85 40.07 0.24
CA PHE A 28 -0.87 38.93 -0.68
C PHE A 28 -2.21 38.21 -0.49
N GLN A 29 -3.19 38.61 -1.30
CA GLN A 29 -4.42 37.84 -1.48
C GLN A 29 -4.06 36.42 -1.97
N PRO A 30 -4.53 35.35 -1.30
CA PRO A 30 -4.41 34.01 -1.85
C PRO A 30 -5.27 33.93 -3.12
N ARG A 31 -4.63 33.87 -4.29
CA ARG A 31 -5.29 33.47 -5.53
C ARG A 31 -5.66 31.98 -5.41
N PRO A 32 -6.94 31.60 -5.56
CA PRO A 32 -7.31 30.19 -5.70
C PRO A 32 -6.78 29.69 -7.05
N LEU A 33 -5.75 28.85 -7.03
CA LEU A 33 -5.30 28.12 -8.21
C LEU A 33 -6.20 26.91 -8.43
N SER A 34 -7.38 27.20 -8.95
CA SER A 34 -8.25 26.26 -9.63
C SER A 34 -7.60 25.83 -10.95
N LYS A 35 -7.02 24.62 -10.99
CA LYS A 35 -6.84 23.85 -12.25
C LYS A 35 -6.97 22.35 -12.02
N THR A 36 -7.98 21.92 -11.28
CA THR A 36 -8.83 20.85 -11.83
C THR A 36 -9.89 21.60 -12.63
N LYS A 37 -10.12 21.24 -13.89
CA LYS A 37 -11.32 21.71 -14.59
C LYS A 37 -12.49 21.13 -13.79
N SER A 38 -13.03 21.91 -12.86
CA SER A 38 -14.24 21.53 -12.15
C SER A 38 -15.30 21.35 -13.23
N TRP A 39 -15.93 20.18 -13.22
CA TRP A 39 -16.99 19.83 -14.14
C TRP A 39 -18.11 20.90 -14.13
N GLY A 40 -18.31 21.58 -13.00
CA GLY A 40 -19.17 22.77 -12.89
C GLY A 40 -18.81 23.89 -13.89
N ALA A 41 -17.53 24.17 -14.14
CA ALA A 41 -17.13 25.18 -15.13
C ALA A 41 -17.36 24.72 -16.59
N ALA A 42 -17.21 23.43 -16.87
CA ALA A 42 -17.45 22.86 -18.21
C ALA A 42 -18.96 22.78 -18.51
N VAL A 43 -19.79 22.47 -17.51
CA VAL A 43 -21.25 22.41 -17.61
C VAL A 43 -21.85 23.82 -17.75
N LEU A 44 -21.40 24.78 -16.94
CA LEU A 44 -21.83 26.18 -17.07
C LEU A 44 -21.45 26.78 -18.44
N SER A 45 -20.31 26.37 -19.01
CA SER A 45 -19.94 26.78 -20.38
C SER A 45 -20.82 26.17 -21.48
N LYS A 46 -21.39 24.98 -21.24
CA LYS A 46 -22.32 24.31 -22.18
C LYS A 46 -23.73 24.89 -22.11
N ILE A 47 -24.18 25.31 -20.93
CA ILE A 47 -25.48 25.96 -20.72
C ILE A 47 -25.46 27.39 -21.30
N GLY A 48 -24.33 28.09 -21.24
CA GLY A 48 -24.19 29.47 -21.74
C GLY A 48 -24.16 29.65 -23.26
N THR A 49 -24.20 28.59 -24.07
CA THR A 49 -24.09 28.69 -25.55
C THR A 49 -25.39 28.38 -26.31
N SER A 50 -26.50 28.15 -25.61
CA SER A 50 -27.82 27.92 -26.22
C SER A 50 -28.77 29.09 -25.97
N THR A 51 -28.48 30.26 -26.54
CA THR A 51 -29.44 31.37 -26.64
C THR A 51 -30.17 31.30 -27.98
N GLY A 52 -31.18 30.42 -28.05
CA GLY A 52 -32.19 30.37 -29.12
C GLY A 52 -33.58 30.31 -28.48
N ALA A 53 -34.36 31.38 -28.66
CA ALA A 53 -35.57 31.67 -27.89
C ALA A 53 -36.76 30.71 -28.15
N GLY A 54 -37.52 30.44 -27.09
CA GLY A 54 -38.99 30.42 -27.21
C GLY A 54 -39.71 29.06 -27.20
N LYS A 55 -39.23 28.05 -26.48
CA LYS A 55 -40.05 26.94 -25.90
C LYS A 55 -39.24 25.94 -25.06
N GLY A 56 -37.92 25.96 -25.19
CA GLY A 56 -37.01 25.06 -24.44
C GLY A 56 -36.63 25.51 -23.03
N SER A 57 -37.05 26.69 -22.55
CA SER A 57 -36.57 27.26 -21.27
C SER A 57 -36.87 26.36 -20.06
N MET A 58 -38.03 25.73 -20.04
CA MET A 58 -38.47 24.91 -18.91
C MET A 58 -37.83 23.50 -18.92
N GLU A 59 -37.61 22.92 -20.10
CA GLU A 59 -36.86 21.65 -20.23
C GLU A 59 -35.38 21.86 -19.91
N THR A 60 -34.77 22.97 -20.32
CA THR A 60 -33.38 23.28 -19.99
C THR A 60 -33.16 23.56 -18.50
N GLU A 61 -34.13 24.19 -17.84
CA GLU A 61 -34.10 24.40 -16.38
C GLU A 61 -34.29 23.10 -15.60
N LEU A 62 -35.18 22.21 -16.07
CA LEU A 62 -35.38 20.90 -15.48
C LEU A 62 -34.13 20.01 -15.64
N GLU A 63 -33.52 19.98 -16.84
CA GLU A 63 -32.28 19.26 -17.08
C GLU A 63 -31.13 19.80 -16.22
N ALA A 64 -31.00 21.13 -16.09
CA ALA A 64 -30.00 21.74 -15.23
C ALA A 64 -30.21 21.40 -13.75
N ALA A 65 -31.47 21.41 -13.27
CA ALA A 65 -31.81 21.03 -11.90
C ALA A 65 -31.54 19.54 -11.63
N MET A 66 -31.87 18.65 -12.58
CA MET A 66 -31.55 17.22 -12.48
C MET A 66 -30.05 16.96 -12.44
N LEU A 67 -29.29 17.66 -13.29
CA LEU A 67 -27.84 17.54 -13.34
C LEU A 67 -27.19 18.05 -12.04
N HIS A 68 -27.68 19.16 -11.50
CA HIS A 68 -27.22 19.69 -10.22
C HIS A 68 -27.51 18.73 -9.05
N LYS A 69 -28.73 18.18 -8.99
CA LYS A 69 -29.10 17.16 -8.00
C LYS A 69 -28.21 15.90 -8.09
N ALA A 70 -27.92 15.45 -9.30
CA ALA A 70 -27.02 14.32 -9.53
C ALA A 70 -25.58 14.60 -9.05
N THR A 71 -25.13 15.85 -9.17
CA THR A 71 -23.79 16.27 -8.72
C THR A 71 -23.70 16.28 -7.20
N ILE A 72 -24.71 16.85 -6.54
CA ILE A 72 -24.79 16.87 -5.08
C ILE A 72 -24.83 15.44 -4.53
N LYS A 73 -25.66 14.55 -5.14
CA LYS A 73 -25.71 13.14 -4.77
C LYS A 73 -24.34 12.49 -4.94
N PHE A 74 -23.68 12.72 -6.08
CA PHE A 74 -22.36 12.16 -6.38
C PHE A 74 -21.28 12.61 -5.38
N GLU A 75 -21.24 13.89 -5.03
CA GLU A 75 -20.31 14.44 -4.04
C GLU A 75 -20.57 13.87 -2.64
N SER A 76 -21.84 13.85 -2.21
CA SER A 76 -22.25 13.26 -0.93
C SER A 76 -21.83 11.79 -0.80
N VAL A 77 -22.06 10.99 -1.84
CA VAL A 77 -21.69 9.57 -1.85
C VAL A 77 -20.17 9.40 -1.88
N THR A 78 -19.46 10.25 -2.60
CA THR A 78 -17.99 10.23 -2.63
C THR A 78 -17.41 10.56 -1.25
N GLN A 79 -18.01 11.51 -0.52
CA GLN A 79 -17.61 11.85 0.84
C GLN A 79 -17.90 10.72 1.83
N ARG A 80 -19.05 10.03 1.69
CA ARG A 80 -19.35 8.83 2.49
C ARG A 80 -18.33 7.71 2.27
N LEU A 81 -18.00 7.44 1.01
CA LEU A 81 -16.98 6.44 0.67
C LEU A 81 -15.59 6.86 1.19
N LEU A 82 -15.25 8.15 1.10
CA LEU A 82 -14.02 8.68 1.68
C LEU A 82 -13.96 8.39 3.17
N LEU A 83 -15.00 8.79 3.92
CA LEU A 83 -15.07 8.57 5.36
C LEU A 83 -15.03 7.09 5.72
N ALA A 84 -15.75 6.24 4.99
CA ALA A 84 -15.70 4.81 5.21
C ALA A 84 -14.26 4.27 5.04
N VAL A 85 -13.55 4.62 3.97
CA VAL A 85 -12.22 4.07 3.71
C VAL A 85 -11.15 4.69 4.63
N THR A 86 -11.13 6.01 4.79
CA THR A 86 -10.02 6.74 5.43
C THR A 86 -10.31 7.16 6.86
N GLY A 87 -11.57 7.20 7.28
CA GLY A 87 -11.97 7.73 8.59
C GLY A 87 -11.75 9.22 8.78
N ARG A 88 -11.43 9.95 7.70
CA ARG A 88 -11.12 11.38 7.76
C ARG A 88 -12.01 12.15 6.79
N GLU A 89 -12.50 13.31 7.24
CA GLU A 89 -13.26 14.25 6.40
C GLU A 89 -12.33 15.02 5.46
N GLU A 90 -11.15 15.36 5.96
CA GLU A 90 -10.13 16.13 5.23
C GLU A 90 -8.88 15.30 5.00
N LEU A 91 -8.28 15.47 3.82
CA LEU A 91 -7.08 14.73 3.42
C LEU A 91 -5.92 15.68 3.17
N ASP A 92 -4.77 15.33 3.73
CA ASP A 92 -3.50 15.96 3.38
C ASP A 92 -3.18 15.78 1.90
N ARG A 93 -2.29 16.63 1.37
CA ARG A 93 -1.91 16.63 -0.05
C ARG A 93 -1.52 15.26 -0.60
N LEU A 94 -0.80 14.45 0.19
CA LEU A 94 -0.37 13.09 -0.18
C LEU A 94 -1.56 12.12 -0.27
N ARG A 95 -2.44 12.15 0.74
CA ARG A 95 -3.65 11.32 0.80
C ARG A 95 -4.66 11.73 -0.26
N GLN A 96 -4.80 13.03 -0.56
CA GLN A 96 -5.67 13.52 -1.62
C GLN A 96 -5.24 13.02 -3.01
N LYS A 97 -3.93 13.03 -3.31
CA LYS A 97 -3.41 12.41 -4.54
C LYS A 97 -3.68 10.92 -4.56
N SER A 98 -3.42 10.22 -3.46
CA SER A 98 -3.67 8.78 -3.30
C SER A 98 -5.15 8.43 -3.50
N TRP A 99 -6.05 9.24 -2.94
CA TRP A 99 -7.50 9.11 -3.06
C TRP A 99 -7.98 9.26 -4.50
N SER A 100 -7.49 10.29 -5.20
CA SER A 100 -7.84 10.51 -6.61
C SER A 100 -7.41 9.33 -7.50
N TRP A 101 -6.23 8.76 -7.24
CA TRP A 101 -5.75 7.56 -7.92
C TRP A 101 -6.58 6.34 -7.53
N TYR A 102 -6.91 6.17 -6.25
CA TYR A 102 -7.68 5.05 -5.73
C TYR A 102 -9.08 4.97 -6.35
N LEU A 103 -9.78 6.10 -6.47
CA LEU A 103 -11.08 6.14 -7.15
C LEU A 103 -10.96 5.72 -8.64
N LYS A 104 -9.91 6.19 -9.32
CA LYS A 104 -9.62 5.79 -10.71
C LYS A 104 -9.29 4.30 -10.80
N HIS A 105 -8.53 3.78 -9.84
CA HIS A 105 -8.17 2.37 -9.74
C HIS A 105 -9.40 1.47 -9.59
N LEU A 106 -10.31 1.82 -8.67
CA LEU A 106 -11.57 1.09 -8.48
C LEU A 106 -12.44 1.14 -9.74
N GLN A 107 -12.56 2.32 -10.37
CA GLN A 107 -13.28 2.46 -11.64
C GLN A 107 -12.70 1.55 -12.73
N TRP A 108 -11.37 1.50 -12.85
CA TRP A 108 -10.71 0.66 -13.85
C TRP A 108 -10.94 -0.84 -13.61
N LYS A 109 -10.93 -1.29 -12.35
CA LYS A 109 -11.25 -2.68 -11.98
C LYS A 109 -12.70 -3.08 -12.29
N LEU A 110 -13.62 -2.11 -12.32
CA LEU A 110 -15.03 -2.34 -12.64
C LEU A 110 -15.31 -2.51 -14.13
N VAL A 111 -14.55 -1.85 -15.01
CA VAL A 111 -14.77 -1.89 -16.47
C VAL A 111 -14.97 -3.32 -17.02
N PRO A 112 -14.12 -4.32 -16.73
CA PRO A 112 -14.30 -5.68 -17.25
C PRO A 112 -15.52 -6.41 -16.70
N LEU A 113 -16.11 -5.94 -15.60
CA LEU A 113 -17.24 -6.56 -14.90
C LEU A 113 -18.53 -5.75 -15.03
N TRP A 114 -18.51 -4.67 -15.82
CA TRP A 114 -19.63 -3.75 -15.97
C TRP A 114 -20.89 -4.47 -16.44
N ASP A 115 -20.79 -5.18 -17.56
CA ASP A 115 -21.94 -5.83 -18.18
C ASP A 115 -22.34 -7.12 -17.44
N SER A 116 -21.35 -7.90 -17.00
CA SER A 116 -21.59 -9.23 -16.41
C SER A 116 -22.04 -9.19 -14.95
N LEU A 117 -21.64 -8.15 -14.20
CA LEU A 117 -21.89 -8.06 -12.76
C LEU A 117 -22.69 -6.80 -12.44
N ILE A 118 -22.18 -5.61 -12.75
CA ILE A 118 -22.79 -4.34 -12.29
C ILE A 118 -24.17 -4.11 -12.91
N LEU A 119 -24.31 -4.23 -14.23
CA LEU A 119 -25.60 -4.09 -14.92
C LEU A 119 -26.60 -5.19 -14.56
N ALA A 120 -26.10 -6.36 -14.14
CA ALA A 120 -26.94 -7.47 -13.71
C ALA A 120 -27.48 -7.25 -12.30
N THR A 121 -26.66 -6.72 -11.39
CA THR A 121 -26.99 -6.65 -9.95
C THR A 121 -27.52 -5.31 -9.48
N LEU A 122 -27.10 -4.17 -10.05
CA LEU A 122 -27.38 -2.85 -9.48
C LEU A 122 -28.69 -2.26 -10.03
N ALA A 123 -29.63 -1.90 -9.15
CA ALA A 123 -30.97 -1.44 -9.54
C ALA A 123 -30.95 -0.06 -10.21
N GLY A 124 -30.10 0.85 -9.71
CA GLY A 124 -30.03 2.23 -10.18
C GLY A 124 -29.32 2.45 -11.53
N VAL A 125 -28.74 1.40 -12.14
CA VAL A 125 -28.05 1.51 -13.43
C VAL A 125 -28.93 0.93 -14.53
N LYS A 126 -29.23 1.70 -15.57
CA LYS A 126 -30.10 1.27 -16.69
C LYS A 126 -29.32 0.43 -17.70
N GLN A 127 -30.01 -0.50 -18.37
CA GLN A 127 -29.42 -1.25 -19.49
C GLN A 127 -28.98 -0.27 -20.61
N GLY A 128 -27.73 -0.40 -21.06
CA GLY A 128 -27.14 0.49 -22.07
C GLY A 128 -26.41 1.72 -21.51
N GLN A 129 -26.42 1.96 -20.18
CA GLN A 129 -25.58 3.00 -19.59
C GLN A 129 -24.10 2.62 -19.64
N LYS A 130 -23.27 3.60 -20.02
CA LYS A 130 -21.82 3.44 -20.07
C LYS A 130 -21.23 3.60 -18.68
N HIS A 131 -20.11 2.94 -18.43
CA HIS A 131 -19.35 3.02 -17.17
C HIS A 131 -18.86 4.43 -16.82
N ASP A 132 -18.79 5.34 -17.79
CA ASP A 132 -18.36 6.73 -17.60
C ASP A 132 -19.51 7.70 -17.25
N GLU A 133 -20.75 7.23 -17.22
CA GLU A 133 -21.90 8.09 -16.94
C GLU A 133 -21.95 8.47 -15.44
N PRO A 134 -22.09 9.76 -15.09
CA PRO A 134 -22.00 10.21 -13.70
C PRO A 134 -23.11 9.62 -12.81
N SER A 135 -24.30 9.40 -13.36
CA SER A 135 -25.42 8.76 -12.65
C SER A 135 -25.08 7.32 -12.27
N ALA A 136 -24.52 6.53 -13.19
CA ALA A 136 -24.16 5.15 -12.92
C ALA A 136 -22.98 5.06 -11.94
N MET A 137 -22.02 5.97 -12.07
CA MET A 137 -20.88 6.04 -11.15
C MET A 137 -21.29 6.48 -9.73
N ALA A 138 -22.33 7.29 -9.58
CA ALA A 138 -22.88 7.64 -8.26
C ALA A 138 -23.41 6.39 -7.54
N GLU A 139 -24.17 5.54 -8.24
CA GLU A 139 -24.69 4.28 -7.67
C GLU A 139 -23.57 3.29 -7.34
N VAL A 140 -22.54 3.20 -8.20
CA VAL A 140 -21.38 2.36 -7.95
C VAL A 140 -20.57 2.83 -6.73
N ARG A 141 -20.39 4.14 -6.56
CA ARG A 141 -19.74 4.67 -5.35
C ARG A 141 -20.60 4.46 -4.11
N HIS A 142 -21.92 4.47 -4.25
CA HIS A 142 -22.84 4.15 -3.17
C HIS A 142 -22.65 2.70 -2.73
N LEU A 143 -22.64 1.77 -3.70
CA LEU A 143 -22.31 0.37 -3.47
C LEU A 143 -20.96 0.19 -2.76
N PHE A 144 -19.90 0.88 -3.21
CA PHE A 144 -18.60 0.82 -2.54
C PHE A 144 -18.67 1.35 -1.11
N GLY A 145 -19.40 2.44 -0.89
CA GLY A 145 -19.60 3.03 0.44
C GLY A 145 -20.32 2.08 1.39
N GLU A 146 -21.36 1.40 0.91
CA GLU A 146 -22.13 0.43 1.69
C GLU A 146 -21.33 -0.85 1.99
N ILE A 147 -20.53 -1.34 1.03
CA ILE A 147 -19.64 -2.49 1.28
C ILE A 147 -18.55 -2.10 2.27
N ALA A 148 -17.90 -0.95 2.10
CA ALA A 148 -16.92 -0.44 3.05
C ALA A 148 -17.57 -0.27 4.44
N GLY A 149 -18.75 0.33 4.51
CA GLY A 149 -19.55 0.46 5.73
C GLY A 149 -19.90 -0.87 6.38
N SER A 150 -20.21 -1.90 5.59
CA SER A 150 -20.55 -3.25 6.08
C SER A 150 -19.34 -4.03 6.60
N LEU A 151 -18.13 -3.68 6.15
CA LEU A 151 -16.89 -4.22 6.70
C LEU A 151 -16.58 -3.62 8.09
N PHE A 152 -17.24 -2.51 8.46
CA PHE A 152 -17.25 -2.00 9.82
C PHE A 152 -18.37 -2.65 10.65
N GLY A 153 -18.02 -3.24 11.78
CA GLY A 153 -19.00 -3.68 12.76
C GLY A 153 -18.50 -4.77 13.69
N TYR A 154 -18.95 -4.70 14.95
CA TYR A 154 -18.68 -5.70 15.96
C TYR A 154 -19.29 -7.06 15.57
N GLY A 155 -18.50 -7.97 15.01
CA GLY A 155 -18.93 -9.36 14.77
C GLY A 155 -18.21 -10.09 13.65
N GLU A 156 -18.48 -11.40 13.52
CA GLU A 156 -18.00 -12.20 12.38
C GLU A 156 -18.79 -11.79 11.14
N ILE A 157 -18.16 -11.02 10.24
CA ILE A 157 -18.78 -10.57 8.99
C ILE A 157 -18.62 -11.67 7.94
N THR A 158 -19.74 -12.10 7.34
CA THR A 158 -19.73 -13.02 6.20
C THR A 158 -20.04 -12.28 4.90
N LEU A 159 -19.67 -12.88 3.76
CA LEU A 159 -19.98 -12.31 2.44
C LEU A 159 -21.49 -12.34 2.14
N ALA A 160 -22.22 -13.29 2.74
CA ALA A 160 -23.68 -13.33 2.69
C ALA A 160 -24.30 -12.16 3.47
N ASP A 161 -23.79 -11.83 4.66
CA ASP A 161 -24.28 -10.70 5.44
C ASP A 161 -24.08 -9.37 4.71
N VAL A 162 -22.93 -9.19 4.05
CA VAL A 162 -22.67 -8.01 3.21
C VAL A 162 -23.67 -7.97 2.05
N ALA A 163 -23.90 -9.09 1.38
CA ALA A 163 -24.88 -9.17 0.30
C ALA A 163 -26.32 -8.88 0.77
N ASP A 164 -26.71 -9.35 1.96
CA ASP A 164 -28.05 -9.13 2.51
C ASP A 164 -28.22 -7.68 3.00
N ARG A 165 -27.18 -7.07 3.58
CA ARG A 165 -27.18 -5.62 3.86
C ARG A 165 -27.40 -4.81 2.60
N LEU A 166 -26.72 -5.14 1.50
CA LEU A 166 -26.91 -4.46 0.22
C LEU A 166 -28.33 -4.60 -0.35
N LYS A 167 -29.04 -5.71 -0.06
CA LYS A 167 -30.47 -5.85 -0.43
C LYS A 167 -31.37 -4.98 0.46
N SER A 168 -31.04 -4.87 1.74
CA SER A 168 -31.84 -4.12 2.72
C SER A 168 -31.68 -2.60 2.61
N VAL A 169 -30.57 -2.12 2.05
CA VAL A 169 -30.34 -0.70 1.84
C VAL A 169 -31.29 -0.19 0.76
N THR A 170 -32.21 0.67 1.18
CA THR A 170 -33.13 1.36 0.31
C THR A 170 -32.57 2.74 -0.06
N VAL A 171 -32.65 3.08 -1.33
CA VAL A 171 -32.32 4.42 -1.80
C VAL A 171 -33.58 5.28 -1.64
N GLU A 172 -33.52 6.30 -0.79
CA GLU A 172 -34.58 7.32 -0.73
C GLU A 172 -34.61 8.08 -2.06
N ASP A 173 -35.61 7.82 -2.89
CA ASP A 173 -35.86 8.67 -4.05
C ASP A 173 -36.63 9.90 -3.59
N GLY A 174 -36.09 11.09 -3.87
CA GLY A 174 -36.65 12.38 -3.42
C GLY A 174 -37.92 12.80 -4.16
N THR A 175 -38.66 11.85 -4.73
CA THR A 175 -39.99 12.03 -5.31
C THR A 175 -41.03 11.66 -4.25
N LYS A 176 -42.10 12.46 -4.12
CA LYS A 176 -43.12 12.39 -3.05
C LYS A 176 -43.88 11.05 -2.94
N ASP A 177 -43.66 10.12 -3.85
CA ASP A 177 -44.19 8.76 -3.76
C ASP A 177 -43.07 7.86 -3.24
N ALA A 178 -43.13 7.54 -1.95
CA ALA A 178 -42.15 6.75 -1.21
C ALA A 178 -42.14 5.27 -1.64
N SER A 179 -41.73 5.00 -2.88
CA SER A 179 -41.33 3.65 -3.30
C SER A 179 -39.88 3.44 -2.86
N THR A 180 -39.68 2.68 -1.80
CA THR A 180 -38.35 2.22 -1.35
C THR A 180 -37.76 1.29 -2.42
N VAL A 181 -36.79 1.79 -3.18
CA VAL A 181 -36.08 0.98 -4.20
C VAL A 181 -34.83 0.40 -3.54
N SER A 182 -34.70 -0.93 -3.55
CA SER A 182 -33.50 -1.64 -3.10
C SER A 182 -32.30 -1.28 -3.97
N LEU A 183 -31.10 -1.20 -3.36
CA LEU A 183 -29.87 -0.91 -4.10
C LEU A 183 -29.55 -2.00 -5.14
N LEU A 184 -29.87 -3.26 -4.82
CA LEU A 184 -29.76 -4.40 -5.72
C LEU A 184 -31.09 -4.65 -6.45
N ARG A 185 -31.01 -5.10 -7.71
CA ARG A 185 -32.16 -5.70 -8.40
C ARG A 185 -32.53 -7.01 -7.71
N ASP A 186 -33.80 -7.41 -7.82
CA ASP A 186 -34.29 -8.74 -7.44
C ASP A 186 -33.56 -9.81 -8.24
N THR A 187 -32.37 -10.14 -7.77
CA THR A 187 -31.44 -11.07 -8.39
C THR A 187 -31.40 -12.31 -7.54
N HIS A 188 -31.98 -13.40 -8.06
CA HIS A 188 -31.83 -14.72 -7.47
C HIS A 188 -30.43 -15.26 -7.80
N GLY A 189 -29.73 -15.79 -6.79
CA GLY A 189 -28.47 -16.53 -6.97
C GLY A 189 -27.24 -15.89 -6.31
N ASP A 190 -26.06 -16.33 -6.76
CA ASP A 190 -24.77 -16.08 -6.11
C ASP A 190 -24.13 -14.72 -6.50
N LEU A 191 -24.80 -13.95 -7.36
CA LEU A 191 -24.29 -12.70 -7.96
C LEU A 191 -24.00 -11.58 -6.92
N PRO A 192 -24.90 -11.27 -5.96
CA PRO A 192 -24.61 -10.29 -4.91
C PRO A 192 -23.40 -10.68 -4.05
N THR A 193 -23.23 -11.96 -3.76
CA THR A 193 -22.09 -12.47 -2.99
C THR A 193 -20.79 -12.41 -3.80
N HIS A 194 -20.85 -12.70 -5.10
CA HIS A 194 -19.73 -12.46 -6.01
C HIS A 194 -19.32 -10.98 -6.02
N LEU A 195 -20.30 -10.07 -6.07
CA LEU A 195 -20.05 -8.63 -6.02
C LEU A 195 -19.38 -8.21 -4.71
N ALA A 196 -19.90 -8.66 -3.57
CA ALA A 196 -19.30 -8.41 -2.26
C ALA A 196 -17.83 -8.89 -2.22
N PHE A 197 -17.55 -10.09 -2.72
CA PHE A 197 -16.19 -10.65 -2.78
C PHE A 197 -15.23 -9.82 -3.65
N GLN A 198 -15.66 -9.41 -4.84
CA GLN A 198 -14.85 -8.62 -5.78
C GLN A 198 -14.48 -7.26 -5.17
N VAL A 199 -15.51 -6.54 -4.69
CA VAL A 199 -15.34 -5.19 -4.14
C VAL A 199 -14.52 -5.23 -2.86
N THR A 200 -14.73 -6.20 -1.97
CA THR A 200 -13.94 -6.32 -0.73
C THR A 200 -12.45 -6.50 -1.03
N GLY A 201 -12.12 -7.34 -2.03
CA GLY A 201 -10.74 -7.52 -2.48
C GLY A 201 -10.11 -6.23 -3.00
N TRP A 202 -10.82 -5.48 -3.85
CA TRP A 202 -10.30 -4.22 -4.39
C TRP A 202 -10.22 -3.09 -3.37
N LEU A 203 -11.20 -2.99 -2.46
CA LEU A 203 -11.22 -1.96 -1.43
C LEU A 203 -10.02 -2.10 -0.49
N THR A 204 -9.72 -3.33 -0.10
CA THR A 204 -8.72 -3.65 0.92
C THR A 204 -7.34 -3.98 0.36
N GLY A 205 -7.27 -4.42 -0.90
CA GLY A 205 -6.05 -4.97 -1.50
C GLY A 205 -5.61 -6.31 -0.90
N LEU A 206 -6.41 -6.95 -0.02
CA LEU A 206 -6.06 -8.22 0.62
C LEU A 206 -5.89 -9.36 -0.39
N TRP A 207 -6.67 -9.35 -1.46
CA TRP A 207 -6.58 -10.27 -2.58
C TRP A 207 -7.00 -9.58 -3.87
N ASP A 208 -6.48 -10.07 -4.99
CA ASP A 208 -6.89 -9.59 -6.31
C ASP A 208 -7.83 -10.60 -6.97
N PRO A 209 -9.15 -10.35 -6.96
CA PRO A 209 -10.15 -11.29 -7.45
C PRO A 209 -10.17 -11.34 -8.99
N LEU A 210 -10.45 -12.52 -9.54
CA LEU A 210 -10.52 -12.73 -10.99
C LEU A 210 -11.86 -12.23 -11.52
N ALA A 211 -11.83 -11.47 -12.63
CA ALA A 211 -13.02 -10.94 -13.31
C ALA A 211 -13.77 -12.02 -14.11
N ASP A 212 -14.14 -13.12 -13.45
CA ASP A 212 -14.89 -14.22 -14.04
C ASP A 212 -16.12 -14.53 -13.16
N VAL A 213 -17.30 -14.24 -13.71
CA VAL A 213 -18.61 -14.45 -13.06
C VAL A 213 -19.31 -15.70 -13.64
N SER A 214 -18.69 -16.38 -14.61
CA SER A 214 -19.33 -17.50 -15.32
C SER A 214 -19.46 -18.76 -14.45
N SER A 215 -18.65 -18.87 -13.39
CA SER A 215 -18.67 -19.99 -12.46
C SER A 215 -19.07 -19.54 -11.06
N PRO A 216 -19.89 -20.31 -10.32
CA PRO A 216 -20.33 -20.01 -8.95
C PRO A 216 -19.20 -20.28 -7.93
N SER A 217 -18.05 -19.66 -8.14
CA SER A 217 -16.86 -19.85 -7.33
C SER A 217 -16.08 -18.55 -7.19
N PHE A 218 -15.60 -18.28 -5.97
CA PHE A 218 -14.66 -17.21 -5.69
C PHE A 218 -13.31 -17.57 -6.29
N ARG A 219 -12.78 -16.70 -7.15
CA ARG A 219 -11.50 -16.93 -7.84
C ARG A 219 -10.53 -15.77 -7.61
N LEU A 220 -9.26 -16.11 -7.44
CA LEU A 220 -8.16 -15.15 -7.33
C LEU A 220 -7.31 -15.13 -8.59
N THR A 221 -6.81 -13.95 -8.94
CA THR A 221 -5.72 -13.81 -9.88
C THR A 221 -4.43 -14.31 -9.22
N GLY A 222 -3.65 -15.08 -9.96
CA GLY A 222 -2.39 -15.63 -9.45
C GLY A 222 -2.00 -16.92 -10.14
N HIS A 223 -0.71 -17.21 -10.12
CA HIS A 223 -0.18 -18.50 -10.51
C HIS A 223 0.10 -19.32 -9.26
N LEU A 224 -0.55 -20.48 -9.17
CA LEU A 224 -0.14 -21.49 -8.22
C LEU A 224 1.30 -21.90 -8.58
N PRO A 225 2.21 -21.99 -7.59
CA PRO A 225 3.55 -22.47 -7.88
C PRO A 225 3.45 -23.87 -8.49
N PRO A 226 4.30 -24.20 -9.48
CA PRO A 226 4.28 -25.51 -10.10
C PRO A 226 4.44 -26.60 -9.02
N ARG A 227 3.61 -27.64 -9.10
CA ARG A 227 3.71 -28.83 -8.22
C ARG A 227 5.15 -29.37 -8.32
N ARG A 228 5.92 -29.38 -7.23
CA ARG A 228 7.34 -29.80 -7.27
C ARG A 228 7.69 -30.94 -6.31
N ARG A 229 8.85 -31.53 -6.63
CA ARG A 229 9.51 -32.74 -6.12
C ARG A 229 9.48 -32.88 -4.59
N ALA A 230 9.39 -34.12 -4.12
CA ALA A 230 9.42 -34.48 -2.72
C ALA A 230 10.64 -33.87 -2.00
N GLY A 231 10.41 -33.21 -0.86
CA GLY A 231 11.48 -32.80 0.08
C GLY A 231 11.54 -31.32 0.45
N ILE A 232 11.05 -30.40 -0.38
CA ILE A 232 11.00 -28.96 -0.04
C ILE A 232 9.56 -28.49 -0.24
N ARG A 233 8.86 -28.17 0.86
CA ARG A 233 7.52 -27.57 0.82
C ARG A 233 7.68 -26.05 0.78
N PRO A 234 7.66 -25.39 -0.39
CA PRO A 234 7.39 -23.97 -0.39
C PRO A 234 6.02 -23.76 0.26
N ASP A 235 5.93 -22.79 1.16
CA ASP A 235 4.67 -22.39 1.77
C ASP A 235 4.21 -21.08 1.12
N PRO A 236 3.63 -21.13 -0.10
CA PRO A 236 3.22 -19.92 -0.79
C PRO A 236 2.07 -19.26 -0.05
N ILE A 237 1.99 -17.94 -0.16
CA ILE A 237 0.91 -17.17 0.47
C ILE A 237 -0.44 -17.52 -0.14
N ILE A 238 -0.49 -17.73 -1.45
CA ILE A 238 -1.68 -18.24 -2.16
C ILE A 238 -1.48 -19.74 -2.42
N ARG A 239 -2.29 -20.56 -1.75
CA ARG A 239 -2.31 -22.03 -1.85
C ARG A 239 -3.45 -22.55 -2.70
N ASN A 240 -4.54 -21.79 -2.77
CA ASN A 240 -5.70 -22.08 -3.60
C ASN A 240 -6.13 -20.81 -4.32
N THR A 241 -6.67 -20.94 -5.53
CA THR A 241 -7.19 -19.83 -6.33
C THR A 241 -8.68 -19.98 -6.64
N ASN A 242 -9.34 -21.04 -6.18
CA ASN A 242 -10.74 -21.32 -6.50
C ASN A 242 -11.50 -21.92 -5.30
N LEU A 243 -12.61 -21.29 -4.90
CA LEU A 243 -13.48 -21.75 -3.81
C LEU A 243 -14.96 -21.71 -4.22
N PRO A 244 -15.73 -22.82 -4.10
CA PRO A 244 -17.16 -22.82 -4.44
C PRO A 244 -17.99 -21.92 -3.51
N ILE A 245 -18.84 -21.05 -4.04
CA ILE A 245 -19.56 -20.04 -3.23
C ILE A 245 -20.49 -20.69 -2.20
N LYS A 246 -21.26 -21.70 -2.61
CA LYS A 246 -22.24 -22.38 -1.75
C LYS A 246 -21.65 -22.88 -0.42
N ASN A 247 -20.37 -23.23 -0.39
CA ASN A 247 -19.71 -23.76 0.80
C ASN A 247 -19.10 -22.67 1.69
N TRP A 248 -18.87 -21.47 1.14
CA TRP A 248 -18.02 -20.45 1.76
C TRP A 248 -18.73 -19.09 1.95
N GLN A 249 -19.89 -18.85 1.35
CA GLN A 249 -20.60 -17.57 1.45
C GLN A 249 -21.01 -17.19 2.88
N ASN A 250 -21.38 -18.18 3.70
CA ASN A 250 -21.80 -18.01 5.09
C ASN A 250 -20.64 -18.18 6.09
N GLN A 251 -19.41 -18.31 5.60
CA GLN A 251 -18.24 -18.41 6.47
C GLN A 251 -17.70 -17.00 6.76
N PRO A 252 -17.12 -16.78 7.96
CA PRO A 252 -16.47 -15.52 8.28
C PRO A 252 -15.38 -15.17 7.28
N LEU A 253 -15.22 -13.87 6.99
CA LEU A 253 -14.33 -13.38 5.94
C LEU A 253 -12.87 -13.86 6.12
N HIS A 254 -12.36 -13.89 7.36
CA HIS A 254 -11.01 -14.39 7.65
C HIS A 254 -10.84 -15.87 7.31
N ARG A 255 -11.89 -16.70 7.52
CA ARG A 255 -11.84 -18.12 7.14
C ARG A 255 -11.88 -18.31 5.63
N VAL A 256 -12.69 -17.53 4.92
CA VAL A 256 -12.74 -17.56 3.44
C VAL A 256 -11.37 -17.19 2.87
N ALA A 257 -10.77 -16.09 3.34
CA ALA A 257 -9.42 -15.69 2.94
C ALA A 257 -8.36 -16.74 3.33
N GLY A 258 -8.46 -17.30 4.54
CA GLY A 258 -7.57 -18.35 5.04
C GLY A 258 -7.55 -19.62 4.17
N ARG A 259 -8.63 -19.89 3.42
CA ARG A 259 -8.71 -21.01 2.49
C ARG A 259 -8.00 -20.77 1.16
N PHE A 260 -7.86 -19.52 0.75
CA PHE A 260 -6.98 -19.17 -0.36
C PHE A 260 -5.51 -19.23 0.06
N GLY A 261 -5.21 -19.00 1.34
CA GLY A 261 -3.91 -19.21 1.94
C GLY A 261 -3.64 -18.21 3.07
N LYS A 262 -2.40 -17.74 3.21
CA LYS A 262 -1.98 -16.80 4.26
C LYS A 262 -2.16 -15.34 3.83
N LEU A 263 -3.37 -15.00 3.33
CA LEU A 263 -3.65 -13.66 2.78
C LEU A 263 -3.58 -12.56 3.83
N PHE A 264 -4.04 -12.87 5.03
CA PHE A 264 -3.92 -11.98 6.17
C PHE A 264 -2.56 -12.13 6.85
N PRO A 265 -1.98 -11.02 7.31
CA PRO A 265 -0.66 -11.04 7.93
C PRO A 265 -0.72 -11.73 9.29
N SER A 266 0.21 -12.65 9.53
CA SER A 266 0.46 -13.18 10.87
C SER A 266 1.80 -12.63 11.33
N PRO A 267 1.94 -12.16 12.58
CA PRO A 267 3.24 -11.74 13.08
C PRO A 267 4.27 -12.87 12.88
N GLY A 268 5.38 -12.52 12.24
CA GLY A 268 6.29 -13.50 11.62
C GLY A 268 7.24 -14.19 12.59
N LEU A 269 7.31 -13.72 13.84
CA LEU A 269 8.21 -14.20 14.87
C LEU A 269 7.38 -14.70 16.06
N SER A 270 7.17 -16.00 16.16
CA SER A 270 6.80 -16.61 17.44
C SER A 270 8.08 -17.03 18.17
N ILE A 271 8.05 -16.99 19.50
CA ILE A 271 9.17 -17.34 20.40
C ILE A 271 9.71 -18.78 20.14
N HIS A 272 8.95 -19.61 19.41
CA HIS A 272 9.26 -21.00 19.07
C HIS A 272 9.69 -21.23 17.60
N ASP A 273 10.00 -20.19 16.81
CA ASP A 273 10.62 -20.42 15.49
C ASP A 273 12.09 -20.85 15.70
N ASP A 274 12.36 -22.16 15.75
CA ASP A 274 13.67 -22.81 15.93
C ASP A 274 14.77 -22.33 14.95
N THR A 275 14.44 -21.49 13.97
CA THR A 275 15.38 -20.92 13.01
C THR A 275 16.18 -19.72 13.55
N LEU A 276 15.78 -19.15 14.70
CA LEU A 276 16.45 -18.08 15.43
C LEU A 276 16.23 -18.36 16.93
N GLY A 277 17.29 -18.44 17.75
CA GLY A 277 17.10 -18.63 19.18
C GLY A 277 16.25 -17.49 19.77
N SER A 278 15.43 -17.75 20.79
CA SER A 278 14.54 -16.73 21.39
C SER A 278 15.28 -15.44 21.81
N ARG A 279 16.55 -15.54 22.20
CA ARG A 279 17.41 -14.39 22.53
C ARG A 279 17.94 -13.63 21.30
N ASP A 280 18.01 -14.27 20.14
CA ASP A 280 18.50 -13.65 18.90
C ASP A 280 17.43 -12.74 18.29
N VAL A 281 16.14 -13.01 18.52
CA VAL A 281 15.04 -12.26 17.89
C VAL A 281 14.97 -10.82 18.38
N GLU A 282 15.12 -10.58 19.70
CA GLU A 282 15.11 -9.23 20.28
C GLU A 282 16.33 -8.40 19.90
N SER A 283 17.47 -9.05 19.64
CA SER A 283 18.71 -8.39 19.21
C SER A 283 18.91 -8.41 17.68
N ALA A 284 18.02 -9.07 16.93
CA ALA A 284 18.18 -9.22 15.50
C ALA A 284 17.98 -7.88 14.81
N CYS A 285 18.96 -7.51 13.99
CA CYS A 285 18.94 -6.31 13.18
C CYS A 285 19.02 -6.67 11.69
N VAL A 286 18.28 -5.92 10.89
CA VAL A 286 18.40 -5.96 9.45
C VAL A 286 19.27 -4.81 8.99
N THR A 287 20.32 -5.11 8.23
CA THR A 287 21.16 -4.08 7.63
C THR A 287 20.61 -3.71 6.26
N ALA A 288 20.26 -2.44 6.07
CA ALA A 288 19.69 -1.94 4.82
C ALA A 288 20.56 -2.25 3.60
N ALA A 289 21.89 -2.34 3.76
CA ALA A 289 22.83 -2.68 2.70
C ALA A 289 22.56 -4.09 2.09
N TYR A 290 22.24 -5.09 2.92
CA TYR A 290 22.01 -6.46 2.44
C TYR A 290 20.67 -6.62 1.73
N ILE A 291 19.66 -5.88 2.15
CA ILE A 291 18.30 -6.00 1.61
C ILE A 291 17.95 -4.93 0.57
N SER A 292 18.84 -3.97 0.32
CA SER A 292 18.62 -2.97 -0.72
C SER A 292 18.40 -3.62 -2.08
N TRP A 293 17.52 -3.03 -2.89
CA TRP A 293 17.18 -3.52 -4.23
C TRP A 293 18.40 -3.71 -5.14
N HIS A 294 19.41 -2.84 -5.02
CA HIS A 294 20.69 -3.00 -5.72
C HIS A 294 21.37 -4.32 -5.36
N SER A 295 21.47 -4.64 -4.06
CA SER A 295 22.07 -5.90 -3.59
C SER A 295 21.26 -7.11 -4.04
N LEU A 296 19.94 -7.06 -3.88
CA LEU A 296 19.05 -8.15 -4.30
C LEU A 296 19.11 -8.38 -5.81
N LYS A 297 19.07 -7.33 -6.62
CA LYS A 297 19.10 -7.44 -8.08
C LYS A 297 20.48 -7.79 -8.63
N ASP A 298 21.49 -7.00 -8.29
CA ASP A 298 22.78 -7.03 -8.98
C ASP A 298 23.77 -8.05 -8.36
N ILE A 299 23.60 -8.40 -7.08
CA ILE A 299 24.46 -9.37 -6.39
C ILE A 299 23.75 -10.72 -6.29
N VAL A 300 22.53 -10.73 -5.74
CA VAL A 300 21.77 -11.98 -5.55
C VAL A 300 21.14 -12.44 -6.87
N GLY A 301 20.80 -11.54 -7.80
CA GLY A 301 20.13 -11.92 -9.05
C GLY A 301 18.63 -12.16 -8.87
N VAL A 302 18.01 -11.44 -7.93
CA VAL A 302 16.56 -11.43 -7.70
C VAL A 302 15.87 -10.58 -8.76
N THR A 303 14.73 -11.06 -9.24
CA THR A 303 13.83 -10.34 -10.13
C THR A 303 12.65 -9.79 -9.36
N LEU A 304 12.22 -8.57 -9.68
CA LEU A 304 11.08 -7.92 -9.05
C LEU A 304 9.81 -8.33 -9.79
N GLN A 305 8.79 -8.73 -9.05
CA GLN A 305 7.45 -8.98 -9.55
C GLN A 305 6.47 -8.09 -8.79
N TRP A 306 5.72 -7.26 -9.50
CA TRP A 306 4.65 -6.46 -8.92
C TRP A 306 3.43 -7.35 -8.64
N THR A 307 2.78 -7.19 -7.49
CA THR A 307 1.56 -7.90 -7.11
C THR A 307 0.45 -6.93 -6.69
N ASP A 308 -0.79 -7.30 -6.98
CA ASP A 308 -2.02 -6.65 -6.51
C ASP A 308 -2.49 -7.19 -5.15
N THR A 309 -1.86 -8.24 -4.63
CA THR A 309 -2.23 -8.87 -3.34
C THR A 309 -1.29 -8.39 -2.25
N LEU A 310 -1.84 -7.75 -1.22
CA LEU A 310 -1.09 -7.17 -0.11
C LEU A 310 -0.27 -8.21 0.66
N GLY A 311 -0.88 -9.36 1.00
CA GLY A 311 -0.21 -10.43 1.74
C GLY A 311 1.10 -10.91 1.09
N GLN A 312 1.18 -10.88 -0.25
CA GLN A 312 2.35 -11.28 -1.03
C GLN A 312 3.53 -10.30 -0.96
N HIS A 313 3.36 -9.14 -0.32
CA HIS A 313 4.43 -8.17 -0.16
C HIS A 313 5.67 -8.77 0.53
N LEU A 314 6.84 -8.66 -0.10
CA LEU A 314 8.12 -9.26 0.26
C LEU A 314 8.16 -10.80 0.28
N GLU A 315 7.21 -11.47 -0.36
CA GLU A 315 7.31 -12.90 -0.59
C GLU A 315 8.44 -13.19 -1.60
N TYR A 316 9.40 -14.04 -1.23
CA TYR A 316 10.47 -14.46 -2.12
C TYR A 316 10.29 -15.91 -2.56
N ASN A 317 10.05 -16.10 -3.86
CA ASN A 317 10.06 -17.42 -4.46
C ASN A 317 11.49 -17.78 -4.89
N GLN A 318 12.13 -18.67 -4.13
CA GLN A 318 13.49 -19.13 -4.39
C GLN A 318 13.65 -19.87 -5.72
N GLN A 319 12.60 -20.56 -6.20
CA GLN A 319 12.65 -21.33 -7.45
C GLN A 319 12.70 -20.41 -8.68
N GLU A 320 11.88 -19.36 -8.67
CA GLU A 320 11.81 -18.38 -9.75
C GLU A 320 12.78 -17.21 -9.55
N LYS A 321 13.41 -17.12 -8.36
CA LYS A 321 14.18 -15.96 -7.91
C LYS A 321 13.38 -14.66 -8.06
N ARG A 322 12.09 -14.71 -7.72
CA ARG A 322 11.16 -13.58 -7.81
C ARG A 322 10.83 -13.08 -6.41
N LEU A 323 10.98 -11.78 -6.22
CA LEU A 323 10.49 -11.07 -5.05
C LEU A 323 9.20 -10.36 -5.44
N TYR A 324 8.12 -10.72 -4.77
CA TYR A 324 6.82 -10.10 -4.92
C TYR A 324 6.77 -8.82 -4.08
N VAL A 325 6.39 -7.71 -4.72
CA VAL A 325 6.23 -6.41 -4.05
C VAL A 325 4.88 -5.86 -4.45
N PHE A 326 4.07 -5.57 -3.44
CA PHE A 326 2.77 -4.92 -3.63
C PHE A 326 2.95 -3.63 -4.45
N LYS A 327 2.00 -3.31 -5.33
CA LYS A 327 2.17 -2.16 -6.25
C LYS A 327 1.27 -0.97 -5.94
N HIS A 328 0.44 -1.07 -4.89
CA HIS A 328 -0.57 -0.06 -4.55
C HIS A 328 -0.42 0.50 -3.11
N PRO A 329 0.75 1.01 -2.70
CA PRO A 329 0.94 1.55 -1.35
C PRO A 329 -0.02 2.69 -0.99
N SER A 330 -0.62 3.41 -1.95
CA SER A 330 -1.71 4.36 -1.68
C SER A 330 -2.89 3.71 -0.98
N ILE A 331 -3.20 2.43 -1.25
CA ILE A 331 -4.24 1.68 -0.53
C ILE A 331 -3.86 1.55 0.94
N CYS A 332 -2.61 1.14 1.25
CA CYS A 332 -2.13 1.03 2.63
C CYS A 332 -2.23 2.38 3.36
N LEU A 333 -1.80 3.46 2.72
CA LEU A 333 -1.87 4.80 3.30
C LEU A 333 -3.31 5.24 3.59
N LEU A 334 -4.25 4.97 2.67
CA LEU A 334 -5.64 5.35 2.85
C LEU A 334 -6.34 4.53 3.94
N LEU A 335 -5.96 3.27 4.09
CA LEU A 335 -6.49 2.37 5.12
C LEU A 335 -5.87 2.61 6.51
N CYS A 336 -4.67 3.21 6.60
CA CYS A 336 -4.09 3.67 7.86
C CYS A 336 -4.94 4.79 8.48
N ARG A 337 -5.58 4.49 9.60
CA ARG A 337 -6.42 5.42 10.38
C ARG A 337 -5.72 5.83 11.67
N ASP A 338 -6.14 6.96 12.23
CA ASP A 338 -5.74 7.36 13.60
C ASP A 338 -6.69 6.76 14.66
N ASP A 339 -7.85 6.28 14.22
CA ASP A 339 -8.84 5.60 15.05
C ASP A 339 -8.54 4.09 15.07
N PRO A 340 -8.57 3.41 16.24
CA PRO A 340 -8.31 1.97 16.37
C PRO A 340 -9.18 1.06 15.48
N GLN A 341 -10.30 1.55 14.95
CA GLN A 341 -11.16 0.78 14.06
C GLN A 341 -10.86 1.04 12.58
N THR A 342 -10.08 0.16 11.97
CA THR A 342 -9.92 0.07 10.50
C THR A 342 -11.03 -0.77 9.87
N LEU A 343 -11.15 -0.67 8.54
CA LEU A 343 -12.03 -1.51 7.72
C LEU A 343 -11.89 -3.03 7.98
N LEU A 344 -10.75 -3.46 8.53
CA LEU A 344 -10.43 -4.87 8.73
C LEU A 344 -10.00 -5.20 10.16
N SER A 345 -10.05 -4.24 11.10
CA SER A 345 -9.57 -4.45 12.47
C SER A 345 -10.28 -5.64 13.12
N ASP A 346 -11.60 -5.75 12.98
CA ASP A 346 -12.38 -6.84 13.59
C ASP A 346 -12.08 -8.20 12.94
N VAL A 347 -12.03 -8.24 11.61
CA VAL A 347 -11.69 -9.46 10.85
C VAL A 347 -10.27 -9.94 11.22
N PHE A 348 -9.36 -8.99 11.41
CA PHE A 348 -7.99 -9.25 11.81
C PHE A 348 -7.87 -9.77 13.25
N LEU A 349 -8.57 -9.14 14.19
CA LEU A 349 -8.63 -9.56 15.58
C LEU A 349 -9.21 -10.98 15.71
N GLN A 350 -10.24 -11.31 14.94
CA GLN A 350 -10.82 -12.66 14.92
C GLN A 350 -9.82 -13.71 14.46
N GLN A 351 -9.11 -13.44 13.37
CA GLN A 351 -8.06 -14.33 12.91
C GLN A 351 -6.95 -14.50 13.95
N GLN A 352 -6.52 -13.42 14.59
CA GLN A 352 -5.52 -13.50 15.65
C GLN A 352 -6.00 -14.35 16.83
N ARG A 353 -7.26 -14.24 17.23
CA ARG A 353 -7.87 -15.08 18.29
C ARG A 353 -7.87 -16.55 17.90
N GLU A 354 -8.27 -16.88 16.67
CA GLU A 354 -8.23 -18.26 16.17
C GLU A 354 -6.79 -18.81 16.18
N HIS A 355 -5.80 -18.03 15.74
CA HIS A 355 -4.40 -18.46 15.79
C HIS A 355 -3.85 -18.55 17.22
N ALA A 356 -4.18 -17.62 18.11
CA ALA A 356 -3.72 -17.62 19.49
C ALA A 356 -4.27 -18.82 20.28
N SER A 357 -5.48 -19.30 19.96
CA SER A 357 -6.02 -20.53 20.55
C SER A 357 -5.16 -21.78 20.29
N SER A 358 -4.23 -21.70 19.32
CA SER A 358 -3.36 -22.80 18.91
C SER A 358 -1.88 -22.64 19.31
N GLN A 359 -1.47 -21.54 19.96
CA GLN A 359 -0.06 -21.30 20.37
C GLN A 359 0.06 -20.66 21.77
N PRO A 360 1.08 -21.00 22.59
CA PRO A 360 1.25 -20.43 23.92
C PRO A 360 1.59 -18.93 23.86
N LEU A 361 0.92 -18.19 24.73
CA LEU A 361 0.95 -16.74 24.87
C LEU A 361 2.37 -16.22 25.15
N GLY A 362 2.87 -15.31 24.31
CA GLY A 362 4.10 -14.59 24.60
C GLY A 362 4.48 -13.61 23.50
N VAL A 363 4.41 -12.32 23.84
CA VAL A 363 5.04 -11.14 23.18
C VAL A 363 4.25 -10.38 22.11
N LEU A 364 3.29 -10.94 21.37
CA LEU A 364 2.60 -10.20 20.28
C LEU A 364 1.09 -9.99 20.47
N GLN A 365 0.64 -9.86 21.72
CA GLN A 365 -0.74 -9.53 22.06
C GLN A 365 -0.94 -8.01 21.90
N GLY A 366 -1.76 -7.61 20.92
CA GLY A 366 -2.10 -6.19 20.69
C GLY A 366 -1.52 -5.55 19.42
N VAL A 367 -1.00 -6.33 18.47
CA VAL A 367 -0.56 -5.77 17.19
C VAL A 367 -1.75 -5.59 16.25
N GLU A 368 -2.02 -4.35 15.85
CA GLU A 368 -3.15 -3.97 15.01
C GLU A 368 -2.86 -4.11 13.51
N PHE A 369 -3.92 -4.12 12.70
CA PHE A 369 -3.80 -4.18 11.23
C PHE A 369 -3.08 -2.95 10.67
N ASP A 370 -3.24 -1.78 11.29
CA ASP A 370 -2.52 -0.56 10.92
C ASP A 370 -1.01 -0.71 11.04
N GLY A 371 -0.54 -1.46 12.05
CA GLY A 371 0.88 -1.79 12.20
C GLY A 371 1.42 -2.52 10.97
N TYR A 372 0.64 -3.44 10.40
CA TYR A 372 1.04 -4.13 9.16
C TYR A 372 1.08 -3.20 7.96
N LEU A 373 0.08 -2.33 7.80
CA LEU A 373 0.04 -1.37 6.71
C LEU A 373 1.22 -0.39 6.78
N ALA A 374 1.54 0.09 7.99
CA ALA A 374 2.69 0.93 8.28
C ALA A 374 3.99 0.21 7.90
N GLU A 375 4.18 -1.03 8.33
CA GLU A 375 5.36 -1.84 7.96
C GLU A 375 5.53 -1.99 6.44
N VAL A 376 4.44 -2.25 5.72
CA VAL A 376 4.47 -2.32 4.26
C VAL A 376 4.96 -1.01 3.66
N LEU A 377 4.46 0.13 4.12
CA LEU A 377 4.90 1.46 3.67
C LEU A 377 6.38 1.71 3.98
N LEU A 378 6.81 1.39 5.20
CA LEU A 378 8.19 1.61 5.66
C LEU A 378 9.21 0.75 4.90
N SER A 379 8.81 -0.47 4.52
CA SER A 379 9.69 -1.41 3.82
C SER A 379 10.14 -0.93 2.43
N TYR A 380 9.33 -0.12 1.72
CA TYR A 380 9.70 0.41 0.41
C TYR A 380 10.94 1.28 0.50
N GLN A 381 11.06 2.10 1.54
CA GLN A 381 12.26 2.92 1.69
C GLN A 381 13.46 2.08 2.02
N LEU A 382 13.28 1.13 2.94
CA LEU A 382 14.31 0.22 3.37
C LEU A 382 14.94 -0.53 2.18
N ILE A 383 14.12 -0.98 1.22
CA ILE A 383 14.55 -1.73 0.05
C ILE A 383 14.97 -0.82 -1.11
N PHE A 384 14.19 0.21 -1.46
CA PHE A 384 14.38 0.98 -2.69
C PHE A 384 14.97 2.37 -2.49
N ALA A 385 14.44 3.16 -1.55
CA ALA A 385 14.77 4.58 -1.45
C ALA A 385 16.17 4.86 -0.92
N ARG A 386 16.67 4.04 0.02
CA ARG A 386 17.90 4.36 0.76
C ARG A 386 19.16 4.36 -0.12
N ASN A 387 19.26 3.42 -1.04
CA ASN A 387 20.44 3.30 -1.89
C ASN A 387 20.22 4.03 -3.23
N SER A 388 21.13 4.95 -3.59
CA SER A 388 21.03 5.72 -4.83
C SER A 388 21.06 4.84 -6.09
N ALA A 389 21.78 3.72 -6.06
CA ALA A 389 21.77 2.72 -7.13
C ALA A 389 20.43 1.98 -7.22
N SER A 390 19.81 1.66 -6.07
CA SER A 390 18.45 1.11 -6.02
C SER A 390 17.44 2.05 -6.67
N ARG A 391 17.49 3.35 -6.33
CA ARG A 391 16.61 4.38 -6.92
C ARG A 391 16.76 4.49 -8.43
N LYS A 392 17.98 4.39 -8.96
CA LYS A 392 18.22 4.39 -10.42
C LYS A 392 17.67 3.12 -11.07
N ASN A 393 17.90 1.96 -10.45
CA ASN A 393 17.48 0.66 -10.96
C ASN A 393 15.96 0.48 -10.97
N ILE A 394 15.25 1.01 -9.97
CA ILE A 394 13.80 0.84 -9.82
C ILE A 394 13.01 1.75 -10.78
N LYS A 395 13.54 2.94 -11.14
CA LYS A 395 12.89 3.87 -12.07
C LYS A 395 12.49 3.20 -13.39
N ARG A 396 13.33 2.31 -13.92
CA ARG A 396 13.02 1.55 -15.15
C ARG A 396 11.85 0.57 -14.95
N ARG A 397 11.81 -0.12 -13.80
CA ARG A 397 10.72 -1.05 -13.46
C ARG A 397 9.40 -0.35 -13.15
N LEU A 398 9.46 0.89 -12.65
CA LEU A 398 8.27 1.71 -12.48
C LEU A 398 7.73 2.22 -13.82
N ALA A 399 8.60 2.49 -14.79
CA ALA A 399 8.17 2.86 -16.14
C ALA A 399 7.40 1.73 -16.84
N GLU A 400 7.72 0.46 -16.54
CA GLU A 400 7.01 -0.72 -17.06
C GLU A 400 5.55 -0.81 -16.57
N LEU A 401 5.21 -0.18 -15.44
CA LEU A 401 3.83 -0.13 -14.92
C LEU A 401 2.93 0.86 -15.68
N GLY A 402 3.48 1.69 -16.56
CA GLY A 402 2.71 2.63 -17.38
C GLY A 402 2.10 3.80 -16.60
N GLY A 403 1.07 4.42 -17.19
CA GLY A 403 0.42 5.64 -16.70
C GLY A 403 -0.50 5.45 -15.49
N ASP A 404 -0.82 4.21 -15.12
CA ASP A 404 -1.69 3.88 -13.98
C ASP A 404 -0.90 3.49 -12.72
N CYS A 405 0.41 3.72 -12.73
CA CYS A 405 1.27 3.54 -11.56
C CYS A 405 0.77 4.37 -10.37
N ASP A 406 0.73 3.72 -9.22
CA ASP A 406 0.43 4.35 -7.94
C ASP A 406 1.36 5.56 -7.68
N PRO A 407 0.82 6.74 -7.32
CA PRO A 407 1.60 7.95 -7.13
C PRO A 407 2.53 7.87 -5.91
N LEU A 408 2.08 7.19 -4.86
CA LEU A 408 2.85 6.97 -3.65
C LEU A 408 3.97 5.96 -3.90
N LEU A 409 3.76 4.93 -4.72
CA LEU A 409 4.79 3.94 -5.07
C LEU A 409 6.02 4.60 -5.67
N LYS A 410 5.81 5.49 -6.65
CA LYS A 410 6.90 6.23 -7.29
C LYS A 410 7.65 7.09 -6.27
N THR A 411 6.91 7.74 -5.37
CA THR A 411 7.47 8.59 -4.31
C THR A 411 8.29 7.74 -3.34
N LEU A 412 7.73 6.69 -2.76
CA LEU A 412 8.39 5.79 -1.81
C LEU A 412 9.61 5.08 -2.39
N CYS A 413 9.62 4.75 -3.67
CA CYS A 413 10.74 4.03 -4.28
C CYS A 413 11.88 4.95 -4.74
N THR A 414 11.61 6.24 -5.03
CA THR A 414 12.56 7.12 -5.73
C THR A 414 12.87 8.43 -5.04
N ALA A 415 12.07 8.86 -4.06
CA ALA A 415 12.34 10.05 -3.28
C ALA A 415 13.57 9.86 -2.38
N THR A 416 14.26 10.95 -2.10
CA THR A 416 15.31 11.02 -1.09
C THR A 416 14.69 11.28 0.29
N LYS A 417 15.47 11.06 1.35
CA LYS A 417 15.06 11.36 2.74
C LYS A 417 14.67 12.83 2.97
N GLU A 418 15.15 13.73 2.11
CA GLU A 418 14.90 15.18 2.16
C GLU A 418 13.55 15.59 1.57
N ASN A 419 12.82 14.67 0.93
CA ASN A 419 11.52 14.99 0.37
C ASN A 419 10.49 15.25 1.49
N GLN A 420 9.84 16.41 1.46
CA GLN A 420 8.84 16.83 2.44
C GLN A 420 7.67 15.85 2.55
N ASP A 421 7.15 15.35 1.43
CA ASP A 421 6.02 14.40 1.38
C ASP A 421 6.37 13.09 2.12
N VAL A 422 7.63 12.65 2.00
CA VAL A 422 8.15 11.47 2.70
C VAL A 422 8.36 11.76 4.18
N LYS A 423 8.92 12.92 4.53
CA LYS A 423 9.18 13.29 5.93
C LYS A 423 7.88 13.37 6.73
N LEU A 424 6.83 13.95 6.14
CA LEU A 424 5.49 14.02 6.73
C LEU A 424 4.93 12.62 6.97
N LEU A 425 4.97 11.75 5.96
CA LEU A 425 4.50 10.37 6.08
C LEU A 425 5.18 9.61 7.23
N TYR A 426 6.49 9.77 7.40
CA TYR A 426 7.23 9.06 8.46
C TYR A 426 6.92 9.62 9.84
N THR A 427 6.71 10.93 9.92
CA THR A 427 6.29 11.59 11.15
C THR A 427 4.89 11.15 11.56
N GLU A 428 3.96 11.01 10.60
CA GLU A 428 2.61 10.47 10.81
C GLU A 428 2.65 9.00 11.27
N LEU A 429 3.51 8.18 10.67
CA LEU A 429 3.65 6.76 11.05
C LEU A 429 4.48 6.54 12.33
N HIS A 430 4.83 7.61 13.05
CA HIS A 430 5.70 7.57 14.24
C HIS A 430 7.01 6.80 14.02
N ALA A 431 7.50 6.77 12.79
CA ALA A 431 8.68 6.01 12.41
C ALA A 431 9.90 6.93 12.35
N GLU A 432 10.94 6.60 13.10
CA GLU A 432 12.21 7.31 12.97
C GLU A 432 12.86 7.00 11.61
N PRO A 433 13.64 7.93 11.03
CA PRO A 433 14.36 7.68 9.80
C PRO A 433 15.44 6.62 10.02
N ALA A 434 15.07 5.35 9.89
CA ALA A 434 15.88 4.22 10.33
C ALA A 434 17.37 4.34 9.93
N GLU A 435 18.26 4.02 10.86
CA GLU A 435 19.71 3.98 10.64
C GLU A 435 20.10 2.81 9.72
N ASN A 436 21.40 2.64 9.41
CA ASN A 436 21.83 1.54 8.53
C ASN A 436 21.47 0.15 9.08
N TYR A 437 21.26 0.07 10.39
CA TYR A 437 20.75 -1.08 11.12
C TYR A 437 19.35 -0.75 11.60
N VAL A 438 18.42 -1.68 11.38
CA VAL A 438 17.02 -1.54 11.75
C VAL A 438 16.66 -2.71 12.66
N PRO A 439 16.24 -2.46 13.91
CA PRO A 439 15.74 -3.50 14.80
C PRO A 439 14.56 -4.23 14.17
N ILE A 440 14.53 -5.55 14.26
CA ILE A 440 13.45 -6.34 13.67
C ILE A 440 12.14 -6.21 14.47
N ALA A 441 12.23 -5.78 15.73
CA ALA A 441 11.09 -5.42 16.55
C ALA A 441 10.24 -4.30 15.93
N GLU A 442 10.78 -3.46 15.04
CA GLU A 442 10.02 -2.45 14.28
C GLU A 442 9.17 -3.07 13.15
N PHE A 443 9.39 -4.34 12.82
CA PHE A 443 8.70 -5.04 11.72
C PHE A 443 8.10 -6.39 12.18
N PRO A 444 7.22 -6.44 13.18
CA PRO A 444 6.67 -7.71 13.68
C PRO A 444 6.02 -8.60 12.60
N PHE A 445 5.38 -8.03 11.57
CA PHE A 445 4.76 -8.79 10.48
C PHE A 445 5.74 -9.19 9.38
N LEU A 446 6.61 -8.27 8.94
CA LEU A 446 7.54 -8.47 7.83
C LEU A 446 8.89 -9.03 8.27
N ALA A 447 9.17 -9.12 9.57
CA ALA A 447 10.42 -9.61 10.16
C ALA A 447 10.95 -10.87 9.48
N LYS A 448 10.15 -11.93 9.46
CA LYS A 448 10.54 -13.22 8.88
C LYS A 448 10.96 -13.09 7.42
N LYS A 449 10.21 -12.31 6.63
CA LYS A 449 10.50 -12.08 5.20
C LYS A 449 11.79 -11.28 5.04
N LEU A 450 12.00 -10.24 5.85
CA LEU A 450 13.22 -9.41 5.82
C LEU A 450 14.47 -10.20 6.23
N ILE A 451 14.38 -11.04 7.26
CA ILE A 451 15.47 -11.92 7.68
C ILE A 451 15.81 -12.91 6.58
N GLN A 452 14.82 -13.52 5.95
CA GLN A 452 15.04 -14.44 4.84
C GLN A 452 15.78 -13.74 3.69
N LEU A 453 15.38 -12.52 3.31
CA LEU A 453 16.07 -11.72 2.31
C LEU A 453 17.51 -11.38 2.72
N GLN A 454 17.74 -11.03 3.98
CA GLN A 454 19.08 -10.78 4.50
C GLN A 454 19.95 -12.04 4.45
N LYS A 455 19.46 -13.18 4.95
CA LYS A 455 20.15 -14.48 4.91
C LYS A 455 20.50 -14.87 3.47
N LEU A 456 19.58 -14.66 2.53
CA LEU A 456 19.82 -14.90 1.10
C LEU A 456 20.92 -14.01 0.51
N SER A 457 20.96 -12.75 0.93
CA SER A 457 21.96 -11.78 0.50
C SER A 457 23.35 -12.06 1.08
N MET A 458 23.41 -12.47 2.35
CA MET A 458 24.64 -12.86 3.05
C MET A 458 25.20 -14.19 2.51
N GLY A 459 24.35 -15.17 2.24
CA GLY A 459 24.76 -16.48 1.74
C GLY A 459 25.33 -16.46 0.31
N ARG A 460 25.17 -15.36 -0.44
CA ARG A 460 25.77 -15.18 -1.77
C ARG A 460 26.96 -14.21 -1.70
N ASN A 461 28.14 -14.76 -1.44
CA ASN A 461 29.39 -14.02 -1.59
C ASN A 461 29.68 -13.72 -3.07
N PRO A 462 30.15 -12.51 -3.41
CA PRO A 462 30.49 -12.16 -4.78
C PRO A 462 31.81 -12.86 -5.20
N HIS A 463 31.73 -14.09 -5.72
CA HIS A 463 32.91 -14.83 -6.20
C HIS A 463 33.56 -14.29 -7.49
N SER A 464 33.08 -13.16 -8.03
CA SER A 464 33.63 -12.55 -9.24
C SER A 464 34.17 -11.17 -8.91
N PHE A 465 35.38 -10.85 -9.38
CA PHE A 465 36.01 -9.54 -9.22
C PHE A 465 35.07 -8.38 -9.61
N ARG A 466 34.30 -8.55 -10.70
CA ARG A 466 33.30 -7.54 -11.14
C ARG A 466 32.16 -7.34 -10.13
N ARG A 467 31.79 -8.39 -9.40
CA ARG A 467 30.76 -8.32 -8.35
C ARG A 467 31.34 -7.78 -7.06
N LEU A 468 32.55 -8.15 -6.68
CA LEU A 468 33.24 -7.63 -5.50
C LEU A 468 33.53 -6.13 -5.64
N TRP A 469 33.86 -5.68 -6.86
CA TRP A 469 33.98 -4.26 -7.21
C TRP A 469 32.68 -3.46 -7.00
N ARG A 470 31.53 -4.10 -7.26
CA ARG A 470 30.19 -3.50 -7.15
C ARG A 470 29.60 -3.65 -5.75
N ASP A 471 30.12 -4.54 -4.93
CA ASP A 471 29.64 -4.82 -3.59
C ASP A 471 30.14 -3.78 -2.59
N ARG A 472 29.30 -2.79 -2.29
CA ARG A 472 29.56 -1.78 -1.25
C ARG A 472 28.97 -2.14 0.12
N ARG A 473 28.49 -3.38 0.32
CA ARG A 473 27.83 -3.79 1.57
C ARG A 473 28.83 -3.90 2.73
N ASN A 474 30.08 -4.29 2.44
CA ASN A 474 31.17 -4.28 3.40
C ASN A 474 32.20 -3.21 2.98
N LEU A 475 32.02 -2.00 3.51
CA LEU A 475 32.92 -0.87 3.27
C LEU A 475 34.38 -1.22 3.59
N LEU A 476 34.61 -1.99 4.65
CA LEU A 476 35.95 -2.37 5.10
C LEU A 476 36.64 -3.28 4.07
N ALA A 477 35.95 -4.32 3.60
CA ALA A 477 36.46 -5.21 2.55
C ALA A 477 36.65 -4.48 1.21
N TRP A 478 35.77 -3.53 0.90
CA TRP A 478 35.90 -2.69 -0.29
C TRP A 478 37.16 -1.82 -0.21
N PHE A 479 37.40 -1.11 0.90
CA PHE A 479 38.63 -0.33 1.10
C PHE A 479 39.88 -1.20 1.11
N ALA A 480 39.84 -2.38 1.74
CA ALA A 480 40.95 -3.33 1.74
C ALA A 480 41.33 -3.77 0.31
N LEU A 481 40.34 -4.06 -0.54
CA LEU A 481 40.59 -4.35 -1.96
C LEU A 481 41.28 -3.17 -2.67
N TRP A 482 40.81 -1.95 -2.44
CA TRP A 482 41.41 -0.76 -3.06
C TRP A 482 42.83 -0.49 -2.56
N ALA A 483 43.07 -0.66 -1.26
CA ALA A 483 44.40 -0.52 -0.68
C ALA A 483 45.37 -1.52 -1.31
N VAL A 484 45.00 -2.80 -1.40
CA VAL A 484 45.82 -3.83 -2.04
C VAL A 484 46.08 -3.51 -3.52
N LEU A 485 45.05 -3.07 -4.25
CA LEU A 485 45.19 -2.74 -5.67
C LEU A 485 46.15 -1.55 -5.89
N ILE A 486 46.00 -0.48 -5.10
CA ILE A 486 46.87 0.70 -5.18
C ILE A 486 48.31 0.33 -4.83
N ILE A 487 48.52 -0.42 -3.74
CA ILE A 487 49.84 -0.87 -3.32
C ILE A 487 50.47 -1.75 -4.42
N THR A 488 49.71 -2.68 -5.00
CA THR A 488 50.22 -3.57 -6.06
C THR A 488 50.64 -2.78 -7.31
N VAL A 489 49.84 -1.80 -7.73
CA VAL A 489 50.16 -0.94 -8.88
C VAL A 489 51.39 -0.09 -8.59
N LEU A 490 51.48 0.52 -7.40
CA LEU A 490 52.66 1.32 -7.01
C LEU A 490 53.93 0.47 -7.00
N THR A 491 53.90 -0.73 -6.40
CA THR A 491 55.05 -1.63 -6.35
C THR A 491 55.52 -2.02 -7.75
N LEU A 492 54.60 -2.31 -8.67
CA LEU A 492 54.94 -2.67 -10.05
C LEU A 492 55.56 -1.49 -10.81
N VAL A 493 55.06 -0.27 -10.59
CA VAL A 493 55.67 0.96 -11.14
C VAL A 493 57.08 1.18 -10.58
N PHE A 494 57.28 0.99 -9.28
CA PHE A 494 58.62 1.09 -8.67
C PHE A 494 59.60 0.06 -9.24
N GLN A 495 59.16 -1.19 -9.43
CA GLN A 495 59.99 -2.23 -10.05
C GLN A 495 60.36 -1.87 -11.50
N MET A 496 59.41 -1.35 -12.28
CA MET A 496 59.67 -0.88 -13.65
C MET A 496 60.67 0.28 -13.68
N LEU A 497 60.56 1.24 -12.76
CA LEU A 497 61.53 2.34 -12.65
C LEU A 497 62.93 1.84 -12.29
N GLN A 498 63.04 0.92 -11.33
CA GLN A 498 64.32 0.30 -10.96
C GLN A 498 64.97 -0.40 -12.16
N LEU A 499 64.19 -1.15 -12.95
CA LEU A 499 64.67 -1.83 -14.14
C LEU A 499 65.13 -0.84 -15.22
N VAL A 500 64.41 0.26 -15.42
CA VAL A 500 64.83 1.33 -16.35
C VAL A 500 66.14 1.96 -15.89
N PHE A 501 66.26 2.31 -14.60
CA PHE A 501 67.51 2.87 -14.07
C PHE A 501 68.70 1.92 -14.22
N GLN A 502 68.51 0.62 -14.00
CA GLN A 502 69.56 -0.39 -14.18
C GLN A 502 70.01 -0.53 -15.63
N ILE A 503 69.10 -0.42 -16.61
CA ILE A 503 69.44 -0.44 -18.03
C ILE A 503 70.16 0.84 -18.46
N TRP A 504 69.79 1.98 -17.85
CA TRP A 504 70.29 3.28 -18.25
C TRP A 504 71.59 3.71 -17.57
N THR A 505 72.03 3.03 -16.50
CA THR A 505 73.39 3.17 -15.97
C THR A 505 74.38 2.48 -16.92
N PRO A 506 75.13 3.22 -17.75
CA PRO A 506 76.17 2.63 -18.57
C PRO A 506 77.32 2.21 -17.64
N THR A 507 77.89 1.04 -17.92
CA THR A 507 79.04 0.49 -17.18
C THR A 507 80.29 1.33 -17.37
#